data_AF-A0A9D0NXE5-F1
#
_entry.id   AF-A0A9D0NXE5-F1
#
_cell.length_a   1.000
_cell.length_b   1.000
_cell.length_c   1.000
_cell.angle_alpha   90.00
_cell.angle_beta   90.00
_cell.angle_gamma   90.00
#
_symmetry.space_group_name_H-M   'P 1'
#
loop_
_entity.id
_entity.type
_entity.pdbx_description
1 polymer ?
#
loop_
_entity_poly.entity_id
_entity_poly.type
_entity_poly.pdbx_seq_one_letter_code
_entity_poly.pdbx_strand_id
1 'polypeptide(L)'
;MHIQTPSQHIPAIRFEELNWVATDPLPRDLEQSHRLHEPDHMISTIDPITGRDIGDLSGHPSLLDGNLTIYFESEETKAEFERTPVNHPYAHS
;
A
#
# COMPACT_ATOMS: atom_id res chain seq x y z
N MET A 1 -69.86 23.36 14.78
CA MET A 1 -68.40 23.65 14.72
C MET A 1 -67.71 22.38 14.27
N HIS A 2 -67.38 22.24 12.98
CA HIS A 2 -66.64 21.08 12.47
C HIS A 2 -65.16 21.43 12.41
N ILE A 3 -64.33 20.70 13.16
CA ILE A 3 -62.88 20.88 13.18
C ILE A 3 -62.32 19.91 12.13
N GLN A 4 -61.89 20.43 10.99
CA GLN A 4 -61.13 19.65 10.01
C GLN A 4 -59.66 19.72 10.41
N THR A 5 -59.10 18.61 10.88
CA THR A 5 -57.66 18.47 11.08
C THR A 5 -56.99 18.32 9.70
N PRO A 6 -55.98 19.15 9.36
CA PRO A 6 -55.23 18.95 8.14
C PRO A 6 -54.40 17.68 8.27
N SER A 7 -54.66 16.69 7.40
CA SER A 7 -53.78 15.54 7.24
C SER A 7 -52.42 16.05 6.76
N GLN A 8 -51.44 16.10 7.67
CA GLN A 8 -50.06 16.38 7.30
C GLN A 8 -49.52 15.16 6.56
N HIS A 9 -49.52 15.28 5.22
CA HIS A 9 -48.93 14.28 4.35
C HIS A 9 -47.40 14.36 4.45
N ILE A 10 -46.80 13.57 5.33
CA ILE A 10 -45.35 13.36 5.33
C ILE A 10 -45.04 12.57 4.07
N PRO A 11 -44.28 13.12 3.10
CA PRO A 11 -43.91 12.35 1.91
C PRO A 11 -43.10 11.14 2.37
N ALA A 12 -43.52 9.95 1.95
CA ALA A 12 -42.78 8.73 2.21
C ALA A 12 -41.41 8.84 1.53
N ILE A 13 -40.33 8.68 2.32
CA ILE A 13 -38.98 8.59 1.77
C ILE A 13 -38.89 7.27 0.99
N ARG A 14 -38.75 7.37 -0.33
CA ARG A 14 -38.65 6.22 -1.25
C ARG A 14 -37.20 5.76 -1.29
N PHE A 15 -36.82 4.91 -0.34
CA PHE A 15 -35.46 4.36 -0.25
C PHE A 15 -35.02 3.63 -1.54
N GLU A 16 -35.99 3.07 -2.29
CA GLU A 16 -35.81 2.47 -3.61
C GLU A 16 -35.17 3.43 -4.63
N GLU A 17 -35.50 4.71 -4.56
CA GLU A 17 -35.00 5.77 -5.45
C GLU A 17 -33.67 6.36 -4.99
N LEU A 18 -33.25 6.05 -3.74
CA LEU A 18 -32.02 6.53 -3.12
C LEU A 18 -30.87 5.50 -3.18
N ASN A 19 -31.17 4.26 -3.59
CA ASN A 19 -30.16 3.25 -3.80
C ASN A 19 -29.38 3.60 -5.06
N TRP A 20 -28.19 4.20 -4.89
CA TRP A 20 -27.21 4.32 -5.96
C TRP A 20 -26.85 2.91 -6.45
N VAL A 21 -27.33 2.55 -7.63
CA VAL A 21 -26.92 1.32 -8.31
C VAL A 21 -25.60 1.64 -9.01
N ALA A 22 -24.53 0.98 -8.59
CA ALA A 22 -23.21 1.05 -9.22
C ALA A 22 -23.26 0.39 -10.61
N THR A 23 -23.96 0.99 -11.57
CA THR A 23 -24.09 0.44 -12.93
C THR A 23 -22.81 0.59 -13.73
N ASP A 24 -22.05 1.65 -13.46
CA ASP A 24 -20.89 2.02 -14.23
C ASP A 24 -19.64 2.05 -13.33
N PRO A 25 -18.52 1.41 -13.76
CA PRO A 25 -17.26 1.51 -13.06
C PRO A 25 -16.80 2.96 -13.04
N LEU A 26 -16.34 3.43 -11.88
CA LEU A 26 -15.76 4.77 -11.78
C LEU A 26 -14.43 4.77 -12.54
N PRO A 27 -13.94 5.93 -13.00
CA PRO A 27 -12.67 6.00 -13.74
C PRO A 27 -11.48 5.34 -13.03
N ARG A 28 -11.48 5.33 -11.68
CA ARG A 28 -10.45 4.67 -10.87
C ARG A 28 -10.50 3.13 -10.90
N ASP A 29 -11.64 2.56 -11.30
CA ASP A 29 -11.88 1.11 -11.35
C ASP A 29 -11.49 0.54 -12.72
N LEU A 30 -11.19 1.41 -13.71
CA LEU A 30 -10.83 1.03 -15.07
C LEU A 30 -9.39 0.50 -15.17
N GLU A 31 -8.50 0.95 -14.30
CA GLU A 31 -7.10 0.56 -14.30
C GLU A 31 -6.63 0.22 -12.89
N GLN A 32 -5.68 -0.69 -12.81
CA GLN A 32 -5.04 -1.05 -11.55
C GLN A 32 -4.30 0.15 -10.98
N SER A 33 -4.29 0.33 -9.66
CA SER A 33 -3.61 1.46 -9.03
C SER A 33 -2.09 1.32 -9.12
N HIS A 34 -1.44 2.06 -10.03
CA HIS A 34 0.01 1.94 -10.24
C HIS A 34 0.84 2.31 -9.00
N ARG A 35 0.37 3.26 -8.16
CA ARG A 35 1.12 3.73 -6.97
C ARG A 35 1.44 2.64 -5.95
N LEU A 36 0.65 1.56 -5.88
CA LEU A 36 0.91 0.44 -4.97
C LEU A 36 1.80 -0.64 -5.60
N HIS A 37 1.91 -0.67 -6.93
CA HIS A 37 2.58 -1.73 -7.67
C HIS A 37 3.87 -1.27 -8.35
N GLU A 38 4.09 0.04 -8.42
CA GLU A 38 5.27 0.69 -8.98
C GLU A 38 5.77 1.78 -8.01
N PRO A 39 6.26 1.40 -6.81
CA PRO A 39 6.78 2.38 -5.87
C PRO A 39 8.07 3.03 -6.41
N ASP A 40 8.12 4.37 -6.39
CA ASP A 40 9.29 5.16 -6.81
C ASP A 40 10.53 4.85 -5.95
N HIS A 41 10.31 4.53 -4.68
CA HIS A 41 11.37 4.24 -3.71
C HIS A 41 10.86 3.27 -2.63
N MET A 42 11.68 2.28 -2.29
CA MET A 42 11.41 1.31 -1.24
C MET A 42 12.53 1.36 -0.19
N ILE A 43 12.18 1.13 1.07
CA ILE A 43 13.13 1.07 2.18
C ILE A 43 12.91 -0.25 2.93
N SER A 44 13.99 -1.00 3.14
CA SER A 44 14.01 -2.17 4.03
C SER A 44 14.75 -1.82 5.31
N THR A 45 14.06 -1.85 6.44
CA THR A 45 14.62 -1.67 7.79
C THR A 45 15.04 -2.99 8.44
N ILE A 46 14.73 -4.12 7.79
CA ILE A 46 15.12 -5.43 8.27
C ILE A 46 16.50 -5.77 7.71
N ASP A 47 17.45 -6.07 8.60
CA ASP A 47 18.75 -6.60 8.20
C ASP A 47 18.54 -7.96 7.53
N PRO A 48 18.95 -8.14 6.26
CA PRO A 48 18.70 -9.37 5.51
C PRO A 48 19.53 -10.56 5.99
N ILE A 49 20.60 -10.35 6.76
CA ILE A 49 21.45 -11.41 7.32
C ILE A 49 20.91 -11.86 8.68
N THR A 50 20.60 -10.92 9.58
CA THR A 50 20.17 -11.26 10.94
C THR A 50 18.65 -11.40 11.09
N GLY A 51 17.88 -10.83 10.17
CA GLY A 51 16.42 -10.79 10.20
C GLY A 51 15.86 -9.83 11.26
N ARG A 52 16.69 -8.97 11.84
CA ARG A 52 16.29 -8.03 12.90
C ARG A 52 15.85 -6.71 12.31
N ASP A 53 14.85 -6.10 12.93
CA ASP A 53 14.40 -4.76 12.58
C ASP A 53 15.31 -3.70 13.18
N ILE A 54 15.76 -2.78 12.33
CA ILE A 54 16.63 -1.66 12.67
C ILE A 54 15.70 -0.47 12.95
N GLY A 55 15.39 -0.27 14.23
CA GLY A 55 14.42 0.76 14.65
C GLY A 55 14.89 2.20 14.35
N ASP A 56 16.15 2.52 14.62
CA ASP A 56 16.76 3.82 14.25
C ASP A 56 17.71 3.61 13.08
N LEU A 57 17.42 4.26 11.94
CA LEU A 57 18.21 4.12 10.72
C LEU A 57 19.41 5.10 10.71
N SER A 58 19.46 6.05 11.63
CA SER A 58 20.50 7.06 11.67
C SER A 58 21.86 6.46 12.01
N GLY A 59 22.81 6.54 11.08
CA GLY A 59 24.18 6.04 11.28
C GLY A 59 24.35 4.55 11.03
N HIS A 60 23.29 3.85 10.61
CA HIS A 60 23.39 2.47 10.17
C HIS A 60 23.90 2.38 8.73
N PRO A 61 24.73 1.37 8.42
CA PRO A 61 25.15 1.10 7.05
C PRO A 61 23.95 0.81 6.15
N SER A 62 24.04 1.28 4.91
CA SER A 62 23.01 1.02 3.89
C SER A 62 23.63 0.63 2.56
N LEU A 63 22.82 -0.03 1.73
CA LEU A 63 23.09 -0.38 0.34
C LEU A 63 21.90 0.05 -0.52
N LEU A 64 22.17 0.64 -1.69
CA LEU A 64 21.16 0.97 -2.68
C LEU A 64 21.17 -0.13 -3.76
N ASP A 65 20.04 -0.80 -3.93
CA ASP A 65 19.80 -1.80 -4.97
C ASP A 65 18.60 -1.38 -5.83
N GLY A 66 18.87 -0.75 -6.96
CA GLY A 66 17.82 -0.16 -7.81
C GLY A 66 17.04 0.94 -7.08
N ASN A 67 15.72 0.74 -6.90
CA ASN A 67 14.84 1.64 -6.14
C ASN A 67 14.69 1.25 -4.66
N LEU A 68 15.38 0.19 -4.21
CA LEU A 68 15.35 -0.29 -2.83
C LEU A 68 16.59 0.16 -2.06
N THR A 69 16.40 0.81 -0.92
CA THR A 69 17.47 1.02 0.07
C THR A 69 17.36 -0.01 1.19
N ILE A 70 18.43 -0.77 1.39
CA ILE A 70 18.53 -1.82 2.41
C ILE A 70 19.43 -1.31 3.53
N TYR A 71 18.92 -1.32 4.77
CA TYR A 71 19.70 -0.99 5.97
C TYR A 71 20.23 -2.25 6.65
N PHE A 72 21.38 -2.11 7.31
CA PHE A 72 22.09 -3.19 7.99
C PHE A 72 22.37 -2.83 9.45
N GLU A 73 22.35 -3.83 10.32
CA GLU A 73 22.68 -3.67 11.74
C GLU A 73 24.14 -3.24 11.91
N SER A 74 25.04 -3.73 11.07
CA SER A 74 26.48 -3.41 11.09
C SER A 74 27.15 -3.50 9.71
N GLU A 75 28.38 -2.98 9.60
CA GLU A 75 29.19 -3.12 8.37
C GLU A 75 29.54 -4.59 8.08
N GLU A 76 29.55 -5.44 9.10
CA GLU A 76 29.84 -6.87 8.97
C GLU A 76 28.70 -7.58 8.24
N THR A 77 27.44 -7.32 8.64
CA THR A 77 26.27 -7.93 7.99
C THR A 77 26.07 -7.41 6.58
N LYS A 78 26.37 -6.12 6.33
CA LYS A 78 26.43 -5.57 4.98
C LYS A 78 27.46 -6.30 4.10
N ALA A 79 28.68 -6.48 4.60
CA ALA A 79 29.73 -7.16 3.84
C ALA A 79 29.40 -8.63 3.57
N GLU A 80 28.75 -9.32 4.51
CA GLU A 80 28.27 -10.69 4.31
C GLU A 80 27.19 -10.77 3.23
N PHE A 81 26.26 -9.81 3.23
CA PHE A 81 25.24 -9.70 2.18
C PHE A 81 25.86 -9.50 0.79
N GLU A 82 26.79 -8.57 0.64
CA GLU A 82 27.49 -8.32 -0.64
C GLU A 82 28.31 -9.53 -1.13
N ARG A 83 28.80 -10.37 -0.21
CA ARG A 83 29.54 -11.60 -0.53
C ARG A 83 28.62 -12.77 -0.86
N THR A 84 27.34 -12.69 -0.53
CA THR A 84 26.39 -13.77 -0.78
C THR A 84 26.12 -13.85 -2.28
N PRO A 85 26.49 -14.96 -2.95
CA PRO A 85 26.26 -15.09 -4.37
C PRO A 85 24.76 -15.11 -4.65
N VAL A 86 24.30 -14.19 -5.50
CA VAL A 86 22.91 -14.16 -5.96
C VAL A 86 22.69 -15.33 -6.92
N ASN A 87 22.19 -16.45 -6.38
CA ASN A 87 21.77 -17.58 -7.19
C ASN A 87 20.34 -17.36 -7.68
N HIS A 88 20.16 -16.42 -8.61
CA HIS A 88 18.87 -16.24 -9.25
C HIS A 88 18.72 -17.31 -10.35
N PRO A 89 17.66 -18.14 -10.33
CA PRO A 89 17.48 -19.24 -11.30
C PRO A 89 17.38 -18.78 -12.76
N TYR A 90 17.25 -17.47 -13.01
CA TYR A 90 17.19 -16.85 -14.33
C TYR A 90 18.38 -15.92 -14.64
N ALA A 91 19.51 -16.03 -13.93
CA ALA A 91 20.69 -15.19 -14.16
C ALA A 91 21.49 -15.55 -15.44
N HIS A 92 21.03 -16.48 -16.26
CA HIS A 92 21.63 -16.78 -17.56
C HIS A 92 20.98 -15.91 -18.65
N SER A 93 21.74 -14.93 -19.13
CA SER A 93 21.53 -14.23 -20.41
C SER A 93 22.86 -14.13 -21.12
#